data_AF-A0A1Y6C9L4-F1
#
_entry.id   AF-A0A1Y6C9L4-F1
#
_cell.length_a   1.000
_cell.length_b   1.000
_cell.length_c   1.000
_cell.angle_alpha   90.00
_cell.angle_beta   90.00
_cell.angle_gamma   90.00
#
_symmetry.space_group_name_H-M   'P 1'
#
loop_
_entity.id
_entity.type
_entity.pdbx_description
1 polymer ?
#
loop_
_entity_poly.entity_id
_entity_poly.type
_entity_poly.pdbx_seq_one_letter_code
_entity_poly.pdbx_strand_id
1 'polypeptide(L)'
;MVDVADRLARLHGLRLPALDTGAVLADVAAAFAAGLLLAILVVLLARAFLRPADSPRRRLLADLAGSRTLPREERLLAQARLLRRLAAEIEEGEPVRAEDWPGLLDQRLGTDFFTAGAGARLREALYRRDAALDPESIDRELTRLLRRTRLRP
;
A
#
# COMPACT_ATOMS: atom_id res chain seq x y z
N MET A 1 74.34 38.28 -16.51
CA MET A 1 73.29 37.51 -17.22
C MET A 1 72.67 36.59 -16.21
N VAL A 2 71.42 36.85 -15.80
CA VAL A 2 70.69 35.93 -14.91
C VAL A 2 70.31 34.72 -15.75
N ASP A 3 70.76 33.54 -15.32
CA ASP A 3 70.61 32.30 -16.06
C ASP A 3 69.14 31.94 -16.24
N VAL A 4 68.75 31.59 -17.46
CA VAL A 4 67.39 31.19 -17.80
C VAL A 4 67.02 29.91 -17.03
N ALA A 5 68.02 29.06 -16.74
CA ALA A 5 67.88 27.89 -15.88
C ALA A 5 67.44 28.27 -14.46
N ASP A 6 67.96 29.36 -13.90
CA ASP A 6 67.59 29.87 -12.56
C ASP A 6 66.15 30.40 -12.51
N ARG A 7 65.65 30.94 -13.62
CA ARG A 7 64.25 31.37 -13.73
C ARG A 7 63.29 30.19 -13.89
N LEU A 8 63.68 29.16 -14.64
CA LEU A 8 62.89 27.93 -14.81
C LEU A 8 62.86 27.08 -13.53
N ALA A 9 63.96 27.05 -12.78
CA ALA A 9 64.03 26.38 -11.48
C ALA A 9 63.03 26.98 -10.45
N ARG A 10 62.80 28.30 -10.51
CA ARG A 10 61.78 28.98 -9.67
C ARG A 10 60.34 28.66 -10.06
N LEU A 11 60.09 28.27 -11.31
CA LEU A 11 58.77 27.85 -11.77
C LEU A 11 58.45 26.38 -11.42
N HIS A 12 59.47 25.53 -11.24
CA HIS A 12 59.29 24.14 -10.83
C HIS A 12 58.70 23.98 -9.41
N GLY A 13 58.71 25.06 -8.62
CA GLY A 13 58.08 25.15 -7.30
C GLY A 13 56.59 25.45 -7.31
N LEU A 14 56.00 25.83 -8.46
CA LEU A 14 54.55 25.97 -8.62
C LEU A 14 53.92 24.60 -8.90
N ARG A 15 54.12 23.65 -7.97
CA ARG A 15 53.21 22.50 -7.90
C ARG A 15 51.83 23.07 -7.56
N LEU A 16 50.86 22.84 -8.44
CA LEU A 16 49.46 23.03 -8.07
C LEU A 16 49.23 22.30 -6.75
N PRO A 17 48.52 22.90 -5.78
CA PRO A 17 48.16 22.20 -4.56
C PRO A 17 47.50 20.89 -5.00
N ALA A 18 48.00 19.77 -4.47
CA ALA A 18 47.41 18.48 -4.74
C ALA A 18 45.96 18.54 -4.25
N LEU A 19 45.04 18.80 -5.17
CA LEU A 19 43.62 18.60 -4.94
C LEU A 19 43.50 17.12 -4.62
N ASP A 20 43.21 16.83 -3.36
CA ASP A 20 43.01 15.46 -2.92
C ASP A 20 41.68 14.99 -3.50
N THR A 21 41.75 14.49 -4.74
CA THR A 21 40.59 14.07 -5.52
C THR A 21 39.75 13.04 -4.76
N GLY A 22 40.38 12.29 -3.84
CA GLY A 22 39.70 11.39 -2.91
C GLY A 22 38.81 12.13 -1.92
N ALA A 23 39.27 13.24 -1.36
CA ALA A 23 38.47 14.08 -0.45
C ALA A 23 37.29 14.73 -1.19
N VAL A 24 37.50 15.24 -2.40
CA VAL A 24 36.42 15.84 -3.22
C VAL A 24 35.38 14.79 -3.58
N LEU A 25 35.80 13.58 -3.97
CA LEU A 25 34.89 12.48 -4.30
C LEU A 25 34.12 11.98 -3.06
N ALA A 26 34.78 11.94 -1.90
CA ALA A 26 34.15 11.58 -0.64
C ALA A 26 33.08 12.60 -0.22
N ASP A 27 33.35 13.90 -0.36
CA ASP A 27 32.39 14.97 -0.07
C ASP A 27 31.17 14.90 -1.00
N VAL A 28 31.40 14.66 -2.30
CA VAL A 28 30.31 14.49 -3.27
C VAL A 28 29.48 13.25 -2.92
N ALA A 29 30.12 12.11 -2.62
CA ALA A 29 29.43 10.90 -2.23
C ALA A 29 28.62 11.08 -0.93
N ALA A 30 29.17 11.80 0.05
CA ALA A 30 28.47 12.11 1.30
C ALA A 30 27.25 13.00 1.06
N ALA A 31 27.36 14.01 0.20
CA ALA A 31 26.22 14.86 -0.17
C ALA A 31 25.11 14.07 -0.87
N PHE A 32 25.48 13.16 -1.79
CA PHE A 32 24.52 12.26 -2.44
C PHE A 32 23.84 11.32 -1.45
N ALA A 33 24.61 10.70 -0.54
CA ALA A 33 24.07 9.81 0.47
C ALA A 33 23.11 10.55 1.42
N ALA A 34 23.45 11.77 1.83
CA ALA A 34 22.60 12.62 2.67
C ALA A 34 21.30 13.01 1.94
N GLY A 35 21.39 13.39 0.66
CA GLY A 35 20.21 13.69 -0.15
C GLY A 35 19.30 12.48 -0.33
N LEU A 36 19.87 11.30 -0.56
CA LEU A 36 19.12 10.05 -0.67
C LEU A 36 18.43 9.68 0.64
N LEU A 37 19.14 9.79 1.77
CA LEU A 37 18.56 9.55 3.10
C LEU A 37 17.41 10.52 3.39
N LEU A 38 17.57 11.80 3.05
CA LEU A 38 16.52 12.79 3.22
C LEU A 38 15.31 12.48 2.33
N ALA A 39 15.52 12.09 1.08
CA ALA A 39 14.44 11.69 0.17
C ALA A 39 13.68 10.45 0.70
N ILE A 40 14.40 9.45 1.18
CA ILE A 40 13.81 8.26 1.82
C ILE A 40 12.98 8.69 3.04
N LEU A 41 13.53 9.54 3.91
CA LEU A 41 12.85 10.03 5.10
C LEU A 41 11.58 10.80 4.73
N VAL A 42 11.65 11.68 3.74
CA VAL A 42 10.50 12.44 3.22
C VAL A 42 9.45 11.48 2.66
N VAL A 43 9.83 10.47 1.88
CA VAL A 43 8.90 9.47 1.34
C VAL A 43 8.26 8.65 2.47
N LEU A 44 9.02 8.26 3.49
CA LEU A 44 8.51 7.53 4.65
C LEU A 44 7.53 8.37 5.46
N LEU A 45 7.87 9.64 5.73
CA LEU A 45 6.98 10.58 6.41
C LEU A 45 5.76 10.87 5.56
N ALA A 46 5.92 11.16 4.28
CA ALA A 46 4.84 11.34 3.33
C ALA A 46 3.91 10.12 3.34
N ARG A 47 4.46 8.90 3.28
CA ARG A 47 3.66 7.67 3.37
C ARG A 47 2.97 7.49 4.72
N ALA A 48 3.58 7.93 5.82
CA ALA A 48 2.98 7.87 7.16
C ALA A 48 1.87 8.92 7.36
N PHE A 49 2.06 10.15 6.87
CA PHE A 49 1.17 11.29 7.07
C PHE A 49 0.11 11.44 5.98
N LEU A 50 0.42 11.07 4.73
CA LEU A 50 -0.51 11.09 3.59
C LEU A 50 -1.22 9.75 3.39
N ARG A 51 -0.91 8.70 4.17
CA ARG A 51 -1.83 7.55 4.29
C ARG A 51 -3.12 8.12 4.85
N PRO A 52 -4.22 8.19 4.08
CA PRO A 52 -5.43 8.80 4.58
C PRO A 52 -5.89 7.97 5.76
N ALA A 53 -5.83 8.56 6.95
CA ALA A 53 -6.26 7.99 8.23
C ALA A 53 -7.78 7.75 8.29
N ASP A 54 -8.48 7.80 7.15
CA ASP A 54 -9.73 7.08 7.02
C ASP A 54 -9.44 5.61 7.13
N SER A 55 -9.66 5.09 8.35
CA SER A 55 -9.57 3.67 8.67
C SER A 55 -10.12 2.85 7.50
N PRO A 56 -9.46 1.77 7.05
CA PRO A 56 -9.93 0.94 5.94
C PRO A 56 -11.42 0.59 6.09
N ARG A 57 -11.86 0.38 7.33
CA ARG A 57 -13.26 0.26 7.75
C ARG A 57 -14.18 1.41 7.27
N ARG A 58 -13.80 2.67 7.45
CA ARG A 58 -14.61 3.83 7.06
C ARG A 58 -14.76 3.92 5.54
N ARG A 59 -13.73 3.56 4.77
CA ARG A 59 -13.81 3.48 3.30
C ARG A 59 -14.74 2.35 2.86
N LEU A 60 -14.59 1.16 3.44
CA LEU A 60 -15.47 0.03 3.14
C LEU A 60 -16.93 0.32 3.50
N LEU A 61 -17.19 1.02 4.61
CA LEU A 61 -18.53 1.45 4.98
C LEU A 61 -19.09 2.53 4.05
N ALA A 62 -18.24 3.44 3.53
CA ALA A 62 -18.64 4.43 2.54
C ALA A 62 -18.95 3.76 1.18
N ASP A 63 -18.13 2.81 0.75
CA ASP A 63 -18.34 2.04 -0.48
C ASP A 63 -19.64 1.21 -0.39
N LEU A 64 -19.92 0.58 0.75
CA LEU A 64 -21.20 -0.10 1.00
C LEU A 64 -22.38 0.86 0.95
N ALA A 65 -22.27 2.01 1.61
CA ALA A 65 -23.33 3.02 1.58
C ALA A 65 -23.60 3.53 0.15
N GLY A 66 -22.54 3.72 -0.65
CA GLY A 66 -22.64 4.08 -2.07
C GLY A 66 -23.30 3.00 -2.93
N SER A 67 -23.14 1.72 -2.59
CA SER A 67 -23.79 0.63 -3.33
C SER A 67 -25.31 0.59 -3.17
N ARG A 68 -25.87 1.25 -2.13
CA ARG A 68 -27.32 1.24 -1.84
C ARG A 68 -28.15 1.99 -2.86
N THR A 69 -27.56 2.94 -3.59
CA THR A 69 -28.25 3.70 -4.63
C THR A 69 -28.29 2.96 -5.97
N LEU A 70 -27.61 1.81 -6.07
CA LEU A 70 -27.52 1.03 -7.31
C LEU A 70 -28.73 0.10 -7.50
N PRO A 71 -29.08 -0.22 -8.76
CA PRO A 71 -30.01 -1.30 -9.08
C PRO A 71 -29.58 -2.64 -8.46
N ARG A 72 -30.54 -3.54 -8.20
CA ARG A 72 -30.32 -4.81 -7.47
C ARG A 72 -29.11 -5.61 -7.98
N GLU A 73 -29.00 -5.81 -9.29
CA GLU A 73 -27.91 -6.62 -9.88
C GLU A 73 -26.55 -5.92 -9.74
N GLU A 74 -26.49 -4.62 -9.96
CA GLU A 74 -25.28 -3.82 -9.79
C GLU A 74 -24.84 -3.74 -8.33
N ARG A 75 -25.79 -3.71 -7.40
CA ARG A 75 -25.53 -3.74 -5.96
C ARG A 75 -24.89 -5.05 -5.52
N LEU A 76 -25.39 -6.20 -6.00
CA LEU A 76 -24.78 -7.50 -5.72
C LEU A 76 -23.36 -7.60 -6.27
N LEU A 77 -23.13 -7.08 -7.49
CA LEU A 77 -21.80 -7.02 -8.09
C LEU A 77 -20.84 -6.11 -7.30
N ALA A 78 -21.32 -4.95 -6.84
CA ALA A 78 -20.54 -4.04 -6.00
C ALA A 78 -20.17 -4.68 -4.66
N GLN A 79 -21.12 -5.35 -4.00
CA GLN A 79 -20.89 -6.11 -2.77
C GLN A 79 -19.86 -7.23 -2.97
N ALA A 80 -19.95 -7.98 -4.08
CA ALA A 80 -18.99 -9.01 -4.44
C ALA A 80 -17.58 -8.49 -4.69
N ARG A 81 -17.44 -7.37 -5.42
CA ARG A 81 -16.14 -6.71 -5.64
C ARG A 81 -15.52 -6.25 -4.33
N LEU A 82 -16.34 -5.73 -3.42
CA LEU A 82 -15.89 -5.31 -2.09
C LEU A 82 -15.36 -6.51 -1.27
N LEU A 83 -16.01 -7.67 -1.35
CA LEU A 83 -15.51 -8.90 -0.73
C LEU A 83 -14.15 -9.33 -1.30
N ARG A 84 -13.99 -9.28 -2.62
CA ARG A 84 -12.72 -9.63 -3.26
C ARG A 84 -11.60 -8.66 -2.89
N ARG A 85 -11.89 -7.37 -2.78
CA ARG A 85 -10.93 -6.37 -2.30
C ARG A 85 -10.55 -6.62 -0.84
N LEU A 86 -11.52 -6.95 0.02
CA LEU A 86 -11.27 -7.27 1.42
C LEU A 86 -10.39 -8.52 1.58
N ALA A 87 -10.61 -9.55 0.77
CA ALA A 87 -9.75 -10.73 0.72
C ALA A 87 -8.32 -10.35 0.30
N ALA A 88 -8.16 -9.57 -0.77
CA ALA A 88 -6.85 -9.13 -1.25
C ALA A 88 -6.09 -8.27 -0.23
N GLU A 89 -6.75 -7.34 0.47
CA GLU A 89 -6.13 -6.51 1.52
C GLU A 89 -5.62 -7.35 2.70
N ILE A 90 -6.23 -8.51 2.96
CA ILE A 90 -5.81 -9.41 4.04
C ILE A 90 -4.72 -10.38 3.56
N GLU A 91 -4.72 -10.76 2.28
CA GLU A 91 -3.67 -11.57 1.64
C GLU A 91 -2.33 -10.83 1.48
N GLU A 92 -2.29 -9.50 1.44
CA GLU A 92 -1.04 -8.73 1.38
C GLU A 92 -0.07 -8.99 2.56
N GLY A 93 -0.48 -9.74 3.60
CA GLY A 93 0.37 -10.18 4.70
C GLY A 93 0.91 -11.63 4.62
N GLU A 94 0.27 -12.54 3.86
CA GLU A 94 0.63 -13.96 3.76
C GLU A 94 0.10 -14.55 2.42
N PRO A 95 0.88 -15.32 1.66
CA PRO A 95 0.41 -15.93 0.42
C PRO A 95 -0.63 -17.02 0.71
N VAL A 96 -1.91 -16.70 0.58
CA VAL A 96 -3.03 -17.65 0.70
C VAL A 96 -3.38 -18.17 -0.69
N ARG A 97 -3.76 -19.46 -0.79
CA ARG A 97 -4.31 -20.02 -2.02
C ARG A 97 -5.67 -19.38 -2.31
N ALA A 98 -5.94 -19.05 -3.57
CA ALA A 98 -7.13 -18.32 -4.02
C ALA A 98 -8.46 -19.04 -3.70
N GLU A 99 -8.42 -20.30 -3.25
CA GLU A 99 -9.58 -21.09 -2.86
C GLU A 99 -9.90 -20.99 -1.35
N ASP A 100 -8.92 -20.64 -0.51
CA ASP A 100 -9.01 -20.72 0.97
C ASP A 100 -9.33 -19.37 1.64
N TRP A 101 -9.35 -18.27 0.88
CA TRP A 101 -9.65 -16.93 1.42
C TRP A 101 -10.96 -16.81 2.22
N PRO A 102 -12.06 -17.54 1.94
CA PRO A 102 -13.28 -17.40 2.76
C PRO A 102 -13.06 -17.86 4.20
N GLY A 103 -12.32 -18.96 4.40
CA GLY A 103 -11.98 -19.47 5.72
C GLY A 103 -11.04 -18.52 6.47
N LEU A 104 -10.12 -17.89 5.74
CA LEU A 104 -9.21 -16.89 6.31
C LEU A 104 -9.94 -15.62 6.76
N LEU A 105 -10.92 -15.15 5.99
CA LEU A 105 -11.76 -14.01 6.38
C LEU A 105 -12.60 -14.34 7.62
N ASP A 106 -13.20 -15.52 7.64
CA ASP A 106 -13.97 -16.03 8.77
C ASP A 106 -13.10 -16.08 10.04
N GLN A 107 -11.87 -16.59 9.95
CA GLN A 107 -10.91 -16.62 11.05
C GLN A 107 -10.50 -15.21 11.51
N ARG A 108 -10.18 -14.30 10.57
CA ARG A 108 -9.71 -12.94 10.87
C ARG A 108 -10.80 -12.04 11.44
N LEU A 109 -12.04 -12.24 10.99
CA LEU A 109 -13.20 -11.45 11.38
C LEU A 109 -14.02 -12.12 12.50
N GLY A 110 -13.67 -13.37 12.86
CA GLY A 110 -14.35 -14.15 13.90
C GLY A 110 -15.81 -14.44 13.54
N THR A 111 -16.06 -14.84 12.30
CA THR A 111 -17.40 -15.10 11.73
C THR A 111 -17.38 -16.38 10.91
N ASP A 112 -18.55 -16.89 10.53
CA ASP A 112 -18.76 -18.01 9.59
C ASP A 112 -19.48 -17.53 8.30
N PHE A 113 -19.47 -16.21 8.08
CA PHE A 113 -20.27 -15.54 7.06
C PHE A 113 -19.78 -15.88 5.65
N PHE A 114 -18.47 -16.06 5.48
CA PHE A 114 -17.83 -16.26 4.19
C PHE A 114 -17.81 -17.73 3.77
N THR A 115 -17.72 -18.68 4.72
CA THR A 115 -17.72 -20.13 4.45
C THR A 115 -19.12 -20.75 4.43
N ALA A 116 -20.00 -20.39 5.37
CA ALA A 116 -21.32 -21.01 5.54
C ALA A 116 -22.50 -20.03 5.45
N GLY A 117 -22.26 -18.73 5.61
CA GLY A 117 -23.29 -17.71 5.67
C GLY A 117 -23.71 -17.09 4.33
N ALA A 118 -24.27 -15.88 4.40
CA ALA A 118 -24.74 -15.18 3.21
C ALA A 118 -23.60 -14.79 2.24
N GLY A 119 -22.35 -14.69 2.72
CA GLY A 119 -21.17 -14.47 1.87
C GLY A 119 -20.86 -15.66 0.96
N ALA A 120 -21.05 -16.89 1.43
CA ALA A 120 -20.90 -18.09 0.62
C ALA A 120 -21.95 -18.14 -0.50
N ARG A 121 -23.21 -17.80 -0.18
CA ARG A 121 -24.30 -17.71 -1.16
C ARG A 121 -24.11 -16.57 -2.14
N LEU A 122 -23.61 -15.42 -1.70
CA LEU A 122 -23.26 -14.30 -2.59
C LEU A 122 -22.19 -14.71 -3.59
N ARG A 123 -21.14 -15.40 -3.14
CA ARG A 123 -20.09 -15.94 -4.02
C ARG A 123 -20.66 -16.92 -5.03
N GLU A 124 -21.47 -17.88 -4.59
CA GLU A 124 -22.11 -18.85 -5.47
C GLU A 124 -23.03 -18.16 -6.48
N ALA A 125 -23.75 -17.13 -6.07
CA ALA A 125 -24.67 -16.41 -6.94
C ALA A 125 -24.01 -15.56 -8.04
N LEU A 126 -22.71 -15.30 -7.91
CA LEU A 126 -21.92 -14.68 -8.99
C LEU A 126 -21.63 -15.68 -10.12
N TYR A 127 -21.55 -16.96 -9.78
CA TYR A 127 -21.33 -18.04 -10.74
C TYR A 127 -22.66 -18.65 -11.24
N ARG A 128 -23.70 -18.61 -10.41
CA ARG A 128 -25.04 -19.09 -10.70
C ARG A 128 -26.01 -17.94 -10.52
N ARG A 129 -26.67 -17.46 -11.57
CA ARG A 129 -27.61 -16.33 -11.48
C ARG A 129 -28.82 -16.73 -10.61
N ASP A 130 -28.70 -16.53 -9.30
CA ASP A 130 -29.69 -16.94 -8.31
C ASP A 130 -30.55 -15.73 -7.92
N ALA A 131 -31.84 -15.79 -8.25
CA ALA A 131 -32.78 -14.69 -8.04
C ALA A 131 -33.17 -14.49 -6.57
N ALA A 132 -32.85 -15.44 -5.68
CA ALA A 132 -33.33 -15.45 -4.30
C ALA A 132 -32.51 -14.59 -3.32
N LEU A 133 -31.37 -14.01 -3.72
CA LEU A 133 -30.55 -13.20 -2.81
C LEU A 133 -31.15 -11.83 -2.54
N ASP A 134 -31.36 -11.51 -1.27
CA ASP A 134 -31.71 -10.17 -0.80
C ASP A 134 -30.43 -9.33 -0.54
N PRO A 135 -30.10 -8.32 -1.39
CA PRO A 135 -28.92 -7.48 -1.21
C PRO A 135 -28.99 -6.63 0.07
N GLU A 136 -30.18 -6.35 0.59
CA GLU A 136 -30.37 -5.55 1.79
C GLU A 136 -30.00 -6.33 3.06
N SER A 137 -30.36 -7.61 3.12
CA SER A 137 -29.91 -8.50 4.19
C SER A 137 -28.38 -8.64 4.20
N ILE A 138 -27.78 -8.84 3.04
CA ILE A 138 -26.31 -8.94 2.88
C ILE A 138 -25.63 -7.65 3.36
N ASP A 139 -26.15 -6.50 2.94
CA ASP A 139 -25.60 -5.19 3.33
C ASP A 139 -25.64 -4.96 4.85
N ARG A 140 -26.76 -5.32 5.50
CA ARG A 140 -26.90 -5.21 6.96
C ARG A 140 -25.92 -6.10 7.70
N GLU A 141 -25.76 -7.34 7.25
CA GLU A 141 -24.80 -8.29 7.83
C GLU A 141 -23.36 -7.81 7.64
N LEU A 142 -22.97 -7.38 6.43
CA LEU A 142 -21.65 -6.81 6.17
C LEU A 142 -21.38 -5.57 7.03
N THR A 143 -22.36 -4.66 7.11
CA THR A 143 -22.25 -3.46 7.95
C THR A 143 -22.05 -3.85 9.42
N ARG A 144 -22.79 -4.85 9.92
CA ARG A 144 -22.65 -5.34 11.29
C ARG A 144 -21.27 -5.96 11.53
N LEU A 145 -20.78 -6.78 10.60
CA LEU A 145 -19.46 -7.44 10.69
C LEU A 145 -18.33 -6.41 10.70
N LEU A 146 -18.33 -5.48 9.73
CA LEU A 146 -17.35 -4.40 9.66
C LEU A 146 -17.43 -3.46 10.86
N ARG A 147 -18.63 -3.28 11.45
CA ARG A 147 -18.77 -2.49 12.68
C ARG A 147 -18.20 -3.19 13.91
N ARG A 148 -18.33 -4.51 14.01
CA ARG A 148 -17.87 -5.30 15.16
C ARG A 148 -16.36 -5.54 15.14
N THR A 149 -15.77 -5.70 13.96
CA THR A 149 -14.36 -6.06 13.81
C THR A 149 -13.45 -4.84 13.81
N ARG A 150 -12.29 -4.98 14.47
CA ARG A 150 -11.20 -4.01 14.34
C ARG A 150 -10.31 -4.47 13.18
N LEU A 151 -10.53 -3.89 12.00
CA LEU A 151 -9.59 -4.01 10.89
C LEU A 151 -8.30 -3.29 11.31
N ARG A 152 -7.25 -4.06 11.63
CA ARG A 152 -5.91 -3.50 11.86
C ARG A 152 -5.35 -3.09 10.49
N PRO A 153 -4.80 -1.86 10.36
CA PRO A 153 -4.14 -1.40 9.14
C PRO A 153 -2.78 -2.07 8.94
#